data_AF-A0A8H3QQK3-F1
#
_entry.id   AF-A0A8H3QQK3-F1
#
_cell.length_a   1.000
_cell.length_b   1.000
_cell.length_c   1.000
_cell.angle_alpha   90.00
_cell.angle_beta   90.00
_cell.angle_gamma   90.00
#
_symmetry.space_group_name_H-M   'P 1'
#
loop_
_entity.id
_entity.type
_entity.pdbx_description
1 polymer ?
#
loop_
_entity_poly.entity_id
_entity_poly.type
_entity_poly.pdbx_seq_one_letter_code
_entity_poly.pdbx_strand_id
1 'polypeptide(L)'
;MKSHLALRCPKVTHSVKMEYLYAMSSEDIPKQSTNNRKNNSNEIDIAKVNKTLIRFFVCCGIPFSVVDSPFFQDFVKSLCFEYELPKWTALSTTYLNEEAANILLKIEEELHESRNLTLGIDS
;
A
#
# COMPACT_ATOMS: atom_id res chain seq x y z
N MET A 1 8.34 -7.51 -12.94
CA MET A 1 8.43 -8.95 -12.62
C MET A 1 7.93 -9.26 -11.20
N LYS A 2 8.52 -8.68 -10.13
CA LYS A 2 8.08 -8.89 -8.73
C LYS A 2 6.57 -8.69 -8.51
N SER A 3 6.06 -7.52 -8.90
CA SER A 3 4.62 -7.18 -8.80
C SER A 3 3.70 -8.05 -9.64
N HIS A 4 4.21 -8.73 -10.66
CA HIS A 4 3.42 -9.71 -11.40
C HIS A 4 3.32 -11.02 -10.61
N LEU A 5 4.44 -11.51 -10.08
CA LEU A 5 4.48 -12.75 -9.29
C LEU A 5 3.67 -12.63 -8.00
N ALA A 6 3.74 -11.49 -7.30
CA ALA A 6 3.00 -11.28 -6.06
C ALA A 6 1.49 -11.09 -6.27
N LEU A 7 1.09 -10.26 -7.24
CA LEU A 7 -0.28 -9.73 -7.31
C LEU A 7 -1.12 -10.26 -8.48
N ARG A 8 -0.49 -10.79 -9.54
CA ARG A 8 -1.17 -10.99 -10.84
C ARG A 8 -0.99 -12.37 -11.45
N CYS A 9 -0.01 -13.17 -11.01
CA CYS A 9 0.28 -14.46 -11.61
C CYS A 9 -0.59 -15.56 -10.97
N PRO A 10 -1.52 -16.20 -11.70
CA PRO A 10 -2.36 -17.25 -11.13
C PRO A 10 -1.64 -18.60 -10.99
N LYS A 11 -0.49 -18.77 -11.65
CA LYS A 11 0.29 -20.03 -11.67
C LYS A 11 1.38 -20.10 -10.61
N VAL A 12 1.57 -19.04 -9.83
CA VAL A 12 2.60 -18.97 -8.80
C VAL A 12 2.21 -19.83 -7.60
N THR A 13 3.16 -20.52 -6.97
CA THR A 13 2.88 -21.24 -5.72
C THR A 13 2.68 -20.25 -4.57
N HIS A 14 1.92 -20.66 -3.55
CA HIS A 14 1.65 -19.80 -2.39
C HIS A 14 2.93 -19.31 -1.70
N SER A 15 3.89 -20.21 -1.46
CA SER A 15 5.16 -19.85 -0.82
C SER A 15 5.94 -18.78 -1.61
N VAL A 16 6.01 -18.91 -2.94
CA VAL A 16 6.68 -17.92 -3.79
C VAL A 16 5.88 -16.60 -3.79
N LYS A 17 4.55 -16.66 -3.85
CA LYS A 17 3.69 -15.48 -3.76
C LYS A 17 3.98 -14.68 -2.49
N MET A 18 4.04 -15.36 -1.34
CA MET A 18 4.31 -14.74 -0.04
C MET A 18 5.70 -14.11 0.01
N GLU A 19 6.73 -14.79 -0.50
CA GLU A 19 8.09 -14.23 -0.58
C GLU A 19 8.11 -12.90 -1.35
N TYR A 20 7.45 -12.85 -2.51
CA TYR A 20 7.39 -11.63 -3.31
C TYR A 20 6.47 -10.55 -2.72
N LEU A 21 5.44 -10.92 -1.96
CA LEU A 21 4.62 -9.97 -1.20
C LEU A 21 5.46 -9.28 -0.11
N TYR A 22 6.18 -10.05 0.72
CA TYR A 22 7.08 -9.50 1.73
C TYR A 22 8.22 -8.66 1.13
N ALA A 23 8.73 -9.04 -0.03
CA ALA A 23 9.76 -8.26 -0.73
C ALA A 23 9.24 -6.94 -1.32
N MET A 24 7.92 -6.75 -1.37
CA MET A 24 7.26 -5.55 -1.89
C MET A 24 6.63 -4.67 -0.82
N SER A 25 6.24 -5.24 0.33
CA SER A 25 5.71 -4.50 1.46
C SER A 25 6.78 -3.63 2.09
N SER A 26 6.41 -2.42 2.49
CA SER A 26 7.23 -1.55 3.35
C SER A 26 7.09 -1.87 4.83
N GLU A 27 6.11 -2.70 5.21
CA GLU A 27 5.96 -3.17 6.58
C GLU A 27 7.06 -4.19 6.90
N ASP A 28 7.87 -3.88 7.92
CA ASP A 28 8.81 -4.83 8.51
C ASP A 28 8.03 -6.09 8.94
N ILE A 29 8.60 -7.29 8.64
CA ILE A 29 8.13 -8.59 9.16
C ILE A 29 7.69 -8.43 10.63
N PRO A 30 6.55 -8.99 11.09
CA PRO A 30 6.13 -8.93 12.48
C PRO A 30 7.20 -9.52 13.42
N LYS A 31 8.17 -8.70 13.81
CA LYS A 31 9.09 -8.99 14.89
C LYS A 31 8.36 -8.60 16.15
N GLN A 32 8.07 -9.63 16.94
CA GLN A 32 7.64 -9.58 18.33
C GLN A 32 8.05 -8.26 19.01
N SER A 33 7.03 -7.52 19.44
CA SER A 33 7.09 -6.22 20.10
C SER A 33 8.36 -6.02 20.93
N THR A 34 9.31 -5.27 20.38
CA THR A 34 10.28 -4.52 21.18
C THR A 34 9.91 -3.05 21.07
N ASN A 35 9.18 -2.59 22.09
CA ASN A 35 8.85 -1.18 22.32
C ASN A 35 10.12 -0.35 22.23
N ASN A 36 10.32 0.35 21.12
CA ASN A 36 11.23 1.47 21.01
C ASN A 36 10.82 2.31 19.80
N ARG A 37 10.07 3.40 20.04
CA ARG A 37 10.38 4.72 19.45
C ARG A 37 9.47 5.79 20.02
N LYS A 38 10.04 6.57 20.95
CA LYS A 38 9.91 8.02 20.86
C LYS A 38 10.73 8.47 19.65
N ASN A 39 10.15 9.35 18.84
CA ASN A 39 10.72 10.67 18.56
C ASN A 39 9.61 11.53 17.93
N ASN A 40 9.18 12.54 18.68
CA ASN A 40 8.44 13.67 18.14
C ASN A 40 9.42 14.49 17.29
N SER A 41 9.50 14.22 15.99
CA SER A 41 9.94 15.21 15.01
C SER A 41 8.71 15.64 14.23
N ASN A 42 8.56 16.94 13.97
CA ASN A 42 7.53 17.49 13.08
C ASN A 42 7.81 17.14 11.60
N GLU A 43 8.48 16.02 11.35
CA GLU A 43 8.93 15.58 10.04
C GLU A 43 7.78 14.85 9.35
N ILE A 44 7.53 15.20 8.09
CA ILE A 44 6.47 14.60 7.31
C ILE A 44 6.86 13.15 7.01
N ASP A 45 6.04 12.21 7.48
CA ASP A 45 6.14 10.80 7.08
C ASP A 45 5.62 10.64 5.64
N ILE A 46 6.51 10.86 4.67
CA ILE A 46 6.21 10.82 3.23
C ILE A 46 5.61 9.46 2.82
N ALA A 47 6.08 8.36 3.43
CA ALA A 47 5.56 7.03 3.14
C ALA A 47 4.09 6.91 3.55
N LYS A 48 3.76 7.36 4.76
CA LYS A 48 2.38 7.39 5.25
C LYS A 48 1.48 8.34 4.44
N VAL A 49 2.00 9.49 4.00
CA VAL A 49 1.26 10.42 3.12
C VAL A 49 0.95 9.75 1.79
N ASN A 50 1.93 9.14 1.12
CA ASN A 50 1.73 8.43 -0.15
C ASN A 50 0.72 7.28 -0.01
N LYS A 51 0.81 6.49 1.07
CA LYS A 51 -0.15 5.43 1.39
C LYS A 51 -1.58 5.96 1.54
N THR A 52 -1.75 7.07 2.27
CA THR A 52 -3.06 7.71 2.46
C THR A 52 -3.61 8.29 1.15
N LEU A 53 -2.74 8.90 0.34
CA LEU A 53 -3.08 9.41 -0.99
C LEU A 53 -3.58 8.29 -1.92
N ILE A 54 -2.88 7.15 -1.97
CA ILE A 54 -3.32 5.98 -2.75
C ILE A 54 -4.69 5.49 -2.32
N ARG A 55 -4.91 5.35 -1.01
CA ARG A 55 -6.20 4.90 -0.48
C ARG A 55 -7.32 5.85 -0.85
N PHE A 56 -7.08 7.17 -0.79
CA PHE A 56 -8.06 8.16 -1.24
C PHE A 56 -8.40 7.99 -2.72
N PHE A 57 -7.40 7.85 -3.59
CA PHE A 57 -7.64 7.67 -5.02
C PHE A 57 -8.42 6.39 -5.34
N VAL A 58 -8.03 5.26 -4.74
CA VAL A 58 -8.65 3.96 -5.00
C VAL A 58 -10.05 3.89 -4.40
N CYS A 59 -10.22 4.23 -3.12
CA CYS A 59 -11.50 4.09 -2.43
C CYS A 59 -12.55 5.09 -2.92
N CYS A 60 -12.14 6.25 -3.44
CA CYS A 60 -13.05 7.24 -4.01
C CYS A 60 -13.17 7.13 -5.54
N GLY A 61 -12.51 6.16 -6.19
CA GLY A 61 -12.59 5.98 -7.65
C GLY A 61 -12.01 7.15 -8.45
N ILE A 62 -11.02 7.86 -7.92
CA ILE A 62 -10.40 9.02 -8.56
C ILE A 62 -9.37 8.53 -9.59
N PRO A 63 -9.45 8.98 -10.86
CA PRO A 63 -8.44 8.65 -11.85
C PRO A 63 -7.04 9.13 -11.44
N PHE A 64 -6.01 8.27 -11.55
CA PHE A 64 -4.64 8.65 -11.19
C PHE A 64 -4.09 9.84 -12.00
N SER A 65 -4.62 10.10 -13.20
CA SER A 65 -4.26 11.28 -14.00
C SER A 65 -4.53 12.61 -13.30
N VAL A 66 -5.39 12.65 -12.28
CA VAL A 66 -5.65 13.86 -11.48
C VAL A 66 -4.39 14.36 -10.78
N VAL A 67 -3.44 13.47 -10.45
CA VAL A 67 -2.17 13.84 -9.82
C VAL A 67 -1.29 14.74 -10.67
N ASP A 68 -1.40 14.64 -11.98
CA ASP A 68 -0.68 15.49 -12.92
C ASP A 68 -1.42 16.80 -13.22
N SER A 69 -2.63 16.98 -12.69
CA SER A 69 -3.40 18.22 -12.86
C SER A 69 -2.75 19.36 -12.09
N PRO A 70 -2.50 20.53 -12.72
CA PRO A 70 -1.92 21.68 -12.02
C PRO A 70 -2.79 22.12 -10.83
N PHE A 71 -4.12 22.06 -10.95
CA PHE A 71 -5.03 22.40 -9.85
C PHE A 71 -4.87 21.48 -8.64
N PHE A 72 -4.63 20.19 -8.88
CA PHE A 72 -4.41 19.24 -7.79
C PHE A 72 -3.02 19.42 -7.16
N GLN A 73 -2.01 19.70 -7.98
CA GLN A 73 -0.67 20.04 -7.49
C GLN A 73 -0.69 21.30 -6.64
N ASP A 74 -1.36 22.36 -7.09
CA ASP A 74 -1.54 23.61 -6.34
C ASP A 74 -2.30 23.38 -5.03
N PHE A 75 -3.35 22.56 -5.05
CA PHE A 75 -4.09 22.16 -3.85
C PHE A 75 -3.18 21.46 -2.84
N VAL A 76 -2.40 20.47 -3.28
CA VAL A 76 -1.47 19.73 -2.43
C VAL A 76 -0.38 20.65 -1.87
N LYS A 77 0.21 21.52 -2.71
CA LYS A 77 1.24 22.49 -2.29
C LYS A 77 0.69 23.54 -1.32
N SER A 78 -0.59 23.89 -1.42
CA SER A 78 -1.27 24.78 -0.46
C SER A 78 -1.47 24.14 0.91
N LEU A 79 -1.64 22.81 0.96
CA LEU A 79 -1.73 22.07 2.22
C LEU A 79 -0.35 21.77 2.82
N CYS A 80 0.61 21.41 1.97
CA CYS A 80 1.97 21.06 2.38
C CYS A 80 2.97 21.38 1.26
N PHE A 81 3.66 22.50 1.40
CA PHE A 81 4.59 22.98 0.39
C PHE A 81 5.80 22.05 0.17
N GLU A 82 6.30 21.45 1.25
CA GLU A 82 7.48 20.57 1.24
C GLU A 82 7.20 19.19 0.65
N TYR A 83 5.93 18.78 0.53
CA TYR A 83 5.57 17.48 0.00
C TYR A 83 5.71 17.47 -1.53
N GLU A 84 6.57 16.58 -2.03
CA GLU A 84 6.74 16.34 -3.46
C GLU A 84 5.79 15.23 -3.90
N LEU A 85 4.78 15.62 -4.68
CA LEU A 85 3.75 14.71 -5.16
C LEU A 85 4.36 13.70 -6.16
N PRO A 86 4.14 12.38 -6.00
CA PRO A 86 4.61 11.40 -6.96
C PRO A 86 3.89 11.56 -8.29
N LYS A 87 4.53 11.19 -9.40
CA LYS A 87 3.87 11.15 -10.72
C LYS A 87 2.76 10.09 -10.74
N TRP A 88 1.72 10.29 -11.57
CA TRP A 88 0.64 9.30 -11.70
C TRP A 88 1.14 7.89 -12.07
N THR A 89 2.24 7.76 -12.83
CA THR A 89 2.84 6.47 -13.19
C THR A 89 3.39 5.75 -11.97
N ALA A 90 4.13 6.45 -11.11
CA ALA A 90 4.64 5.91 -9.86
C ALA A 90 3.50 5.56 -8.90
N LEU A 91 2.46 6.41 -8.85
CA LEU A 91 1.26 6.20 -8.05
C LEU A 91 0.49 4.94 -8.46
N SER A 92 0.16 4.82 -9.75
CA SER A 92 -0.62 3.71 -10.32
C SER A 92 0.14 2.38 -10.42
N THR A 93 1.46 2.39 -10.23
CA THR A 93 2.30 1.18 -10.31
C THR A 93 2.97 0.88 -8.98
N THR A 94 4.00 1.62 -8.60
CA THR A 94 4.81 1.35 -7.41
C THR A 94 3.96 1.42 -6.15
N TYR A 95 3.36 2.57 -5.84
CA TYR A 95 2.65 2.78 -4.59
C TYR A 95 1.36 1.96 -4.50
N LEU A 96 0.63 1.81 -5.61
CA LEU A 96 -0.53 0.93 -5.66
C LEU A 96 -0.16 -0.54 -5.41
N ASN A 97 0.90 -1.04 -6.04
CA ASN A 97 1.32 -2.42 -5.85
C ASN A 97 1.86 -2.68 -4.44
N GLU A 98 2.59 -1.71 -3.87
CA GLU A 98 3.07 -1.76 -2.49
C GLU A 98 1.91 -1.81 -1.49
N GLU A 99 0.94 -0.91 -1.63
CA GLU A 99 -0.23 -0.90 -0.73
C GLU A 99 -1.10 -2.14 -0.91
N ALA A 100 -1.27 -2.64 -2.13
CA ALA A 100 -1.94 -3.91 -2.37
C ALA A 100 -1.20 -5.09 -1.71
N ALA A 101 0.13 -5.08 -1.71
CA ALA A 101 0.92 -6.10 -1.03
C ALA A 101 0.75 -6.04 0.49
N ASN A 102 0.81 -4.85 1.09
CA ASN A 102 0.56 -4.64 2.51
C ASN A 102 -0.84 -5.15 2.93
N ILE A 103 -1.88 -4.79 2.17
CA ILE A 103 -3.26 -5.23 2.44
C ILE A 103 -3.37 -6.75 2.32
N LEU A 104 -2.78 -7.37 1.29
CA LEU A 104 -2.81 -8.82 1.12
C LEU A 104 -2.09 -9.55 2.26
N LEU A 105 -0.93 -9.08 2.69
CA LEU A 105 -0.23 -9.66 3.84
C LEU A 105 -1.08 -9.60 5.10
N LYS A 106 -1.72 -8.45 5.36
CA LYS A 106 -2.62 -8.31 6.49
C LYS A 106 -3.82 -9.26 6.43
N ILE A 107 -4.40 -9.46 5.24
CA ILE A 107 -5.48 -10.44 5.03
C ILE A 107 -4.96 -11.86 5.32
N GLU A 108 -3.78 -12.23 4.82
CA GLU A 108 -3.19 -13.56 5.06
C GLU A 108 -2.90 -13.79 6.56
N GLU A 109 -2.40 -12.76 7.27
CA GLU A 109 -2.20 -12.80 8.72
C GLU A 109 -3.52 -12.98 9.48
N GLU A 110 -4.53 -12.18 9.17
CA GLU A 110 -5.86 -12.29 9.77
C GLU A 110 -6.51 -13.65 9.50
N LEU A 111 -6.37 -14.18 8.27
CA LEU A 111 -6.88 -15.51 7.91
C LEU A 111 -6.14 -16.64 8.64
N HIS A 112 -4.82 -16.52 8.80
CA HIS A 112 -4.01 -17.50 9.52
C HIS A 112 -4.36 -17.55 11.03
N GLU A 113 -4.65 -16.40 11.64
CA GLU A 113 -5.06 -16.32 13.06
C GLU A 113 -6.52 -16.72 13.30
N SER A 114 -7.36 -16.63 12.27
CA SER A 114 -8.79 -16.93 12.34
C SER A 114 -9.08 -18.42 12.56
N ARG A 115 -10.10 -18.72 13.37
CA ARG A 115 -10.66 -20.07 13.55
C ARG A 115 -12.12 -20.08 13.16
N ASN A 116 -12.63 -21.21 12.65
CA ASN A 116 -14.03 -21.39 12.25
C ASN A 116 -14.48 -20.46 11.10
N LEU A 117 -13.63 -20.29 10.07
CA LEU A 117 -13.97 -19.51 8.89
C LEU A 117 -15.12 -20.16 8.11
N THR A 118 -16.12 -19.37 7.73
CA THR A 118 -17.25 -19.83 6.90
C THR A 118 -17.16 -19.19 5.51
N LEU A 119 -17.24 -20.00 4.47
CA LEU A 119 -17.26 -19.54 3.09
C LEU A 119 -18.71 -19.38 2.61
N GLY A 120 -19.12 -18.15 2.30
CA GLY A 120 -20.38 -17.87 1.62
C GLY A 120 -20.19 -17.88 0.11
N ILE A 121 -21.07 -18.56 -0.62
CA ILE A 121 -21.10 -18.56 -2.08
C ILE A 121 -22.40 -17.88 -2.51
N ASP A 122 -22.29 -16.69 -3.11
CA ASP A 122 -23.44 -15.99 -3.68
C ASP A 122 -23.80 -16.60 -5.04
N SER A 123 -25.11 -16.71 -5.31
CA SER A 123 -25.71 -17.31 -6.52
C SER A 123 -26.02 -16.27 -7.59
#